data_AF-I4HQZ8-F1
#
_entry.id   AF-I4HQZ8-F1
#
_cell.length_a   1.000
_cell.length_b   1.000
_cell.length_c   1.000
_cell.angle_alpha   90.00
_cell.angle_beta   90.00
_cell.angle_gamma   90.00
#
_symmetry.space_group_name_H-M   'P 1'
#
loop_
_entity.id
_entity.type
_entity.pdbx_description
1 polymer ?
#
loop_
_entity_poly.entity_id
_entity_poly.type
_entity_poly.pdbx_seq_one_letter_code
_entity_poly.pdbx_strand_id
1 'polypeptide(L)' 'MVVVGTKGENIRQDYPTNVRVSTDESGLPLETVFLGFQIRSIDKNRFPSAPVGKLSEEKMQEIETAVRYCLVL' A
#
# COMPACT_ATOMS: atom_id res chain seq x y z
N MET A 1 -9.60 -3.13 7.30
CA MET A 1 -9.44 -1.96 6.40
C MET A 1 -8.38 -2.31 5.37
N VAL A 2 -8.38 -1.63 4.23
CA VAL A 2 -7.38 -1.80 3.16
C VAL A 2 -6.82 -0.46 2.75
N VAL A 3 -5.55 -0.44 2.38
CA VAL A 3 -4.90 0.68 1.68
C VAL A 3 -4.82 0.30 0.20
N VAL A 4 -5.30 1.19 -0.68
CA VAL A 4 -5.32 0.91 -2.12
C VAL A 4 -3.94 1.19 -2.73
N GLY A 5 -3.50 0.30 -3.63
CA GLY A 5 -2.30 0.48 -4.45
C GLY A 5 -2.62 0.89 -5.89
N THR A 6 -1.70 1.61 -6.52
CA THR A 6 -1.73 1.92 -7.97
C THR A 6 -0.37 1.60 -8.59
N LYS A 7 -0.29 1.48 -9.91
CA LYS A 7 0.99 1.29 -10.62
C LYS A 7 1.93 2.47 -10.36
N GLY A 8 3.21 2.18 -10.16
CA GLY A 8 4.25 3.19 -9.92
C GLY A 8 4.29 4.29 -10.97
N GLU A 9 4.08 3.94 -12.24
CA GLU A 9 4.06 4.88 -13.38
C GLU A 9 2.98 5.96 -13.28
N ASN A 10 1.89 5.71 -12.53
CA ASN A 10 0.81 6.67 -12.35
C ASN A 10 1.21 7.82 -11.40
N ILE A 11 2.28 7.63 -10.61
CA ILE A 11 2.73 8.58 -9.59
C ILE A 11 4.14 9.04 -9.97
N ARG A 12 4.27 10.29 -10.44
CA ARG A 12 5.54 10.83 -10.94
C ARG A 12 6.50 11.30 -9.85
N GLN A 13 5.98 11.62 -8.67
CA GLN A 13 6.73 12.13 -7.53
C GLN A 13 6.21 11.44 -6.28
N ASP A 14 7.13 11.11 -5.37
CA ASP A 14 6.76 10.53 -4.09
C ASP A 14 6.23 11.61 -3.13
N TYR A 15 5.17 11.24 -2.41
CA TYR A 15 4.52 12.10 -1.44
C TYR A 15 4.59 11.44 -0.08
N PRO A 16 4.72 12.20 1.02
CA PRO A 16 4.74 11.64 2.39
C PRO A 16 3.50 10.81 2.75
N THR A 17 2.40 10.98 2.01
CA THR A 17 1.14 10.26 2.16
C THR A 17 1.13 8.90 1.48
N ASN A 18 2.16 8.57 0.70
CA ASN A 18 2.23 7.38 -0.14
C ASN A 18 3.50 6.60 0.14
N VAL A 19 3.45 5.28 -0.10
CA VAL A 19 4.62 4.42 0.00
C VAL A 19 4.80 3.69 -1.33
N ARG A 20 5.92 3.95 -2.00
CA ARG A 20 6.33 3.24 -3.22
C ARG A 20 7.07 1.97 -2.82
N VAL A 21 6.69 0.86 -3.44
CA VAL A 21 7.26 -0.46 -3.17
C VAL A 21 7.63 -1.14 -4.48
N SER A 22 8.86 -1.66 -4.55
CA SER A 22 9.35 -2.40 -5.71
C SER A 22 8.62 -3.74 -5.90
N THR A 23 8.82 -4.37 -7.05
CA THR A 23 8.31 -5.73 -7.32
C THR A 23 8.86 -6.75 -6.32
N ASP A 24 10.15 -6.64 -5.99
CA ASP A 24 10.84 -7.61 -5.15
C ASP A 24 10.40 -7.53 -3.69
N GLU A 25 10.15 -6.31 -3.19
CA GLU A 25 9.65 -6.10 -1.82
C GLU A 25 8.18 -6.48 -1.66
N SER A 26 7.36 -6.34 -2.72
CA SER A 26 5.92 -6.57 -2.65
C SER A 26 5.47 -7.97 -3.07
N GLY A 27 6.26 -8.64 -3.91
CA GLY A 27 5.84 -9.85 -4.63
C GLY A 27 4.79 -9.56 -5.73
N LEU A 28 4.52 -8.27 -6.02
CA LEU A 28 3.62 -7.88 -7.10
C LEU A 28 4.39 -7.82 -8.43
N PRO A 29 3.72 -8.08 -9.57
CA PRO A 29 4.36 -8.08 -10.88
C PRO A 29 4.80 -6.69 -11.36
N LEU A 30 4.34 -5.63 -10.69
CA LEU A 30 4.65 -4.23 -11.02
C LEU A 30 4.96 -3.46 -9.75
N GLU A 31 5.85 -2.48 -9.87
CA GLU A 31 6.05 -1.46 -8.84
C GLU A 31 4.70 -0.84 -8.47
N THR A 32 4.44 -0.76 -7.17
CA THR A 32 3.15 -0.35 -6.64
C THR A 32 3.32 0.77 -5.63
N VAL A 33 2.49 1.81 -5.76
CA VAL A 33 2.41 2.91 -4.79
C VAL A 33 1.14 2.74 -3.99
N PHE A 34 1.29 2.49 -2.69
CA PHE A 34 0.18 2.44 -1.74
C PHE A 34 -0.20 3.86 -1.31
N LEU A 35 -1.49 4.19 -1.44
CA LEU A 35 -2.01 5.52 -1.22
C LEU A 35 -2.62 5.62 0.19
N GLY A 36 -1.88 6.18 1.14
CA GLY A 36 -2.26 6.22 2.56
C GLY A 36 -3.55 6.98 2.85
N PHE A 37 -3.97 7.87 1.96
CA PHE A 37 -5.25 8.58 2.05
C PHE A 37 -6.44 7.81 1.44
N GLN A 38 -6.20 6.71 0.70
CA GLN A 38 -7.25 5.87 0.11
C GLN A 38 -7.55 4.63 0.96
N ILE A 39 -7.84 4.83 2.25
CA ILE A 39 -8.24 3.76 3.17
C ILE A 39 -9.70 3.40 2.94
N ARG A 40 -10.02 2.10 2.87
CA ARG A 40 -11.39 1.62 2.68
C ARG A 40 -11.73 0.47 3.61
N SER A 41 -13.00 0.36 3.96
CA SER A 41 -13.59 -0.87 4.50
C SER A 41 -14.16 -1.67 3.34
N ILE A 42 -13.78 -2.95 3.24
CA ILE A 42 -14.31 -3.87 2.22
C ILE A 42 -14.72 -5.19 2.87
N ASP A 43 -15.73 -5.84 2.29
CA ASP A 43 -16.19 -7.15 2.73
C ASP A 43 -15.08 -8.21 2.60
N LYS A 44 -15.00 -9.14 3.56
CA LYS A 44 -13.95 -10.18 3.57
C LYS A 44 -14.03 -11.11 2.37
N ASN A 45 -15.21 -11.34 1.81
CA ASN A 45 -15.41 -12.20 0.65
C ASN A 45 -14.91 -11.55 -0.65
N ARG A 46 -14.51 -10.28 -0.62
CA ARG A 46 -13.87 -9.61 -1.76
C ARG A 46 -12.38 -9.89 -1.90
N PHE A 47 -11.75 -10.52 -0.89
CA PHE A 47 -10.38 -10.97 -1.02
C PHE A 47 -10.34 -12.34 -1.72
N PRO A 48 -9.38 -12.55 -2.63
CA PRO A 48 -9.11 -13.90 -3.11
C PRO A 48 -8.68 -14.79 -1.94
N SER A 49 -8.89 -16.10 -2.07
CA SER A 49 -8.55 -17.07 -1.01
C SER A 49 -7.04 -17.15 -0.75
N ALA A 50 -6.22 -16.94 -1.79
CA ALA A 50 -4.77 -16.93 -1.69
C ALA A 50 -4.23 -15.50 -1.70
N PRO A 51 -3.41 -15.10 -0.70
CA PRO A 51 -2.69 -13.84 -0.74
C PRO A 51 -1.59 -13.88 -1.82
N VAL A 52 -1.33 -12.74 -2.45
CA VAL A 52 -0.26 -12.62 -3.46
C VAL A 52 1.13 -12.56 -2.82
N GLY A 53 1.20 -12.06 -1.58
CA GLY A 53 2.46 -11.91 -0.85
C GLY A 53 2.26 -11.21 0.49
N LYS A 54 3.36 -10.86 1.14
CA LYS A 54 3.39 -10.11 2.40
C LYS A 54 4.59 -9.17 2.39
N LEU A 55 4.34 -7.89 2.67
CA LEU A 55 5.41 -6.91 2.87
C LEU A 55 6.22 -7.23 4.13
N SER A 56 7.48 -6.81 4.14
CA SER A 56 8.31 -6.85 5.35
C SER A 56 7.69 -6.01 6.47
N GLU A 57 8.08 -6.28 7.71
CA GLU A 57 7.59 -5.53 8.87
C GLU A 57 8.00 -4.05 8.78
N GLU A 58 9.23 -3.78 8.36
CA GLU A 58 9.75 -2.43 8.14
C GLU A 58 8.91 -1.68 7.09
N LYS A 59 8.58 -2.35 5.97
CA LYS A 59 7.75 -1.71 4.94
C LYS A 59 6.31 -1.50 5.41
N MET A 60 5.78 -2.39 6.22
CA MET A 60 4.47 -2.20 6.86
C MET A 60 4.46 -1.03 7.86
N GLN A 61 5.57 -0.76 8.55
CA GLN A 61 5.70 0.42 9.40
C GLN A 61 5.67 1.71 8.59
N GLU A 62 6.33 1.76 7.42
CA GLU A 62 6.23 2.91 6.51
C GLU A 62 4.77 3.18 6.08
N ILE A 63 4.02 2.12 5.77
CA ILE A 63 2.59 2.21 5.43
C ILE A 63 1.79 2.77 6.60
N GLU A 64 2.04 2.29 7.82
CA GLU A 64 1.38 2.79 9.03
C GLU A 64 1.69 4.27 9.27
N THR A 65 2.94 4.68 9.14
CA THR A 65 3.35 6.08 9.28
C THR A 65 2.66 6.97 8.25
N ALA A 66 2.58 6.56 6.99
CA ALA A 66 1.89 7.31 5.95
C ALA A 66 0.38 7.44 6.23
N VAL A 67 -0.26 6.37 6.72
CA VAL A 67 -1.68 6.38 7.12
C VAL A 67 -1.90 7.31 8.31
N ARG A 68 -1.07 7.23 9.35
CA ARG A 68 -1.15 8.11 10.53
C ARG A 68 -1.00 9.57 10.15
N TYR A 69 -0.04 9.88 9.26
CA TYR A 69 0.14 11.22 8.72
C TYR A 69 -1.14 11.74 8.05
N CYS A 70 -1.82 10.91 7.25
CA CYS A 70 -3.08 11.29 6.59
C CYS A 70 -4.24 11.48 7.58
N LEU A 71 -4.22 10.81 8.72
CA LEU A 71 -5.27 10.85 9.75
C LEU A 71 -4.97 11.82 10.89
N VAL A 72 -3.79 12.45 10.88
CA VAL A 72 -3.30 13.33 11.97
C VAL A 72 -3.21 12.56 13.30
N LEU A 73 -2.66 11.34 13.24
CA LEU A 73 -2.46 10.40 14.34
C LEU A 73 -0.98 10.07 14.60
#